data_AF-A0A3D5CUP7-F1
#
_entry.id   AF-A0A3D5CUP7-F1
#
_cell.length_a   1.000
_cell.length_b   1.000
_cell.length_c   1.000
_cell.angle_alpha   90.00
_cell.angle_beta   90.00
_cell.angle_gamma   90.00
#
_symmetry.space_group_name_H-M   'P 1'
#
loop_
_entity.id
_entity.type
_entity.pdbx_description
1 polymer ?
#
loop_
_entity_poly.entity_id
_entity_poly.type
_entity_poly.pdbx_seq_one_letter_code
_entity_poly.pdbx_strand_id
1 'polypeptide(L)' 'MYHCTRKLLGLTDENLFFEEEWLETVEEDGFRTNLIHAKLSYILSHCRKCGIKNEGQIIKNGSHKTKVQLL' A
#
# COMPACT_ATOMS: atom_id res chain seq x y z
N MET A 1 10.80 -11.53 -5.44
CA MET A 1 10.93 -10.75 -4.18
C MET A 1 9.58 -10.39 -3.55
N TYR A 2 8.53 -10.09 -4.33
CA TYR A 2 7.17 -9.69 -3.87
C TYR A 2 6.53 -10.58 -2.79
N HIS A 3 6.69 -11.90 -2.87
CA HIS A 3 6.04 -12.82 -1.93
C HIS A 3 6.58 -12.71 -0.49
N CYS A 4 7.81 -12.23 -0.30
CA CYS A 4 8.41 -12.13 1.02
C CYS A 4 7.85 -10.93 1.79
N THR A 5 7.67 -9.76 1.14
CA THR A 5 7.14 -8.54 1.78
C THR A 5 5.73 -8.74 2.32
N ARG A 6 4.82 -9.33 1.53
CA ARG A 6 3.45 -9.63 1.99
C ARG A 6 3.44 -10.56 3.19
N LYS A 7 4.24 -11.63 3.15
CA LYS A 7 4.35 -12.60 4.26
C LYS A 7 4.94 -11.94 5.52
N LEU A 8 6.01 -11.16 5.37
CA LEU A 8 6.66 -10.45 6.48
C LEU A 8 5.69 -9.52 7.21
N LEU A 9 4.81 -8.84 6.47
CA LEU A 9 3.86 -7.87 7.02
C LEU A 9 2.47 -8.46 7.33
N GLY A 10 2.26 -9.76 7.11
CA GLY A 10 0.96 -10.40 7.31
C GLY A 10 -0.16 -9.91 6.37
N LEU A 11 0.19 -9.36 5.20
CA LEU A 11 -0.78 -8.78 4.25
C LEU A 11 -1.38 -9.86 3.34
N THR A 12 -2.69 -10.08 3.45
CA THR A 12 -3.41 -11.17 2.75
C THR A 12 -3.98 -10.78 1.39
N ASP A 13 -4.21 -9.49 1.12
CA ASP A 13 -4.81 -9.03 -0.15
C ASP A 13 -3.89 -9.36 -1.35
N GLU A 14 -4.42 -10.10 -2.30
CA GLU A 14 -3.74 -10.53 -3.52
C GLU A 14 -3.56 -9.42 -4.55
N ASN A 15 -4.33 -8.34 -4.43
CA ASN A 15 -4.23 -7.19 -5.32
C ASN A 15 -3.10 -6.23 -4.93
N LEU A 16 -2.42 -6.46 -3.81
CA LEU A 16 -1.28 -5.63 -3.41
C LEU A 16 -0.07 -5.87 -4.31
N PHE A 17 0.44 -4.79 -4.86
CA PHE A 17 1.58 -4.72 -5.75
C PHE A 17 2.59 -3.70 -5.19
N PHE A 18 3.85 -4.10 -5.03
CA PHE A 18 4.94 -3.30 -4.48
C PHE A 18 5.95 -2.96 -5.59
N GLU A 19 6.05 -1.71 -6.01
CA GLU A 19 6.99 -1.30 -7.07
C GLU A 19 8.46 -1.59 -6.70
N GLU A 20 9.40 -1.43 -7.63
CA GLU A 20 10.82 -1.72 -7.34
C GLU A 20 11.34 -0.85 -6.19
N GLU A 21 11.02 0.45 -6.20
CA GLU A 21 11.33 1.41 -5.14
C GLU A 21 10.17 1.56 -4.14
N TRP A 22 9.72 0.44 -3.56
CA TRP A 22 8.60 0.42 -2.62
C TRP A 22 8.95 0.85 -1.19
N LEU A 23 10.22 0.87 -0.82
CA LEU A 23 10.69 1.16 0.54
C LEU A 23 11.28 2.57 0.61
N GLU A 24 10.73 3.39 1.50
CA GLU A 24 11.23 4.72 1.81
C GLU A 24 11.59 4.78 3.29
N THR A 25 12.66 5.49 3.64
CA THR A 25 13.01 5.75 5.04
C THR A 25 12.87 7.23 5.30
N VAL A 26 12.07 7.60 6.29
CA VAL A 26 11.81 8.97 6.71
C VAL A 26 12.14 9.16 8.18
N GLU A 27 12.25 10.42 8.61
CA GLU A 27 12.29 10.77 10.04
C GLU A 27 10.91 11.30 10.45
N GLU A 28 10.21 10.55 11.30
CA GLU A 28 8.92 10.94 11.87
C GLU A 28 9.06 10.98 13.39
N ASP A 29 8.69 12.11 14.01
CA ASP A 29 8.77 12.32 15.46
C ASP A 29 10.16 12.05 16.08
N GLY A 30 11.24 12.31 15.32
CA GLY A 30 12.63 12.03 15.73
C GLY A 30 13.02 10.55 15.67
N PHE A 31 12.16 9.70 15.12
CA PHE A 31 12.44 8.28 14.89
C PHE A 31 12.63 8.00 13.41
N ARG A 32 13.66 7.22 13.09
CA ARG A 32 13.87 6.69 11.74
C ARG A 32 12.80 5.63 11.46
N THR A 33 11.90 5.93 10.52
CA THR A 33 10.73 5.13 10.19
C THR A 33 10.82 4.64 8.75
N ASN A 34 10.47 3.37 8.53
CA ASN A 34 10.40 2.79 7.19
C ASN A 34 8.96 2.80 6.70
N LEU A 35 8.70 3.51 5.60
CA LEU A 35 7.45 3.53 4.88
C LEU A 35 7.48 2.51 3.74
N ILE A 36 6.40 1.75 3.64
CA ILE A 36 6.25 0.66 2.68
C ILE A 36 5.08 1.02 1.76
N HIS A 37 5.41 1.33 0.51
CA HIS A 37 4.45 1.75 -0.51
C HIS A 37 3.94 0.55 -1.30
N ALA A 38 2.62 0.47 -1.45
CA ALA A 38 1.97 -0.56 -2.25
C ALA A 38 0.79 0.05 -3.02
N LYS A 39 0.52 -0.51 -4.20
CA LYS A 39 -0.62 -0.17 -5.06
C LYS A 39 -1.57 -1.35 -5.13
N LEU A 40 -2.85 -1.06 -5.25
CA LEU A 40 -3.86 -2.08 -5.57
C LEU A 40 -3.92 -2.25 -7.09
N SER A 41 -3.77 -3.47 -7.59
CA SER A 41 -3.72 -3.77 -9.03
C SER A 41 -5.10 -3.67 -9.71
N TYR A 42 -6.19 -3.90 -8.99
CA TYR A 42 -7.53 -3.88 -9.58
C TYR A 42 -7.94 -2.48 -10.03
N ILE A 43 -8.61 -2.39 -11.17
CA ILE A 43 -9.19 -1.15 -11.69
C ILE A 43 -10.70 -1.22 -11.51
N LEU A 44 -11.28 -0.24 -10.83
CA LEU A 44 -12.74 -0.14 -10.71
C LEU A 44 -13.33 0.40 -12.01
N SER A 45 -14.40 -0.20 -12.52
CA SER A 45 -15.10 0.30 -13.72
C SER A 45 -15.98 1.51 -13.41
N HIS A 46 -16.55 1.57 -12.19
CA HIS A 46 -17.41 2.64 -11.72
C HIS A 46 -17.13 2.92 -10.23
N CYS A 47 -17.42 4.14 -9.79
CA CYS A 47 -17.37 4.50 -8.39
C CYS A 47 -18.41 3.70 -7.61
N ARG A 48 -17.96 2.96 -6.58
CA ARG A 48 -18.86 2.16 -5.73
C ARG A 48 -19.88 3.00 -4.94
N LYS A 49 -19.63 4.31 -4.78
CA LYS A 49 -20.51 5.23 -4.04
C LYS A 49 -21.56 5.91 -4.92
N CYS A 50 -21.16 6.43 -6.09
CA CYS A 50 -22.04 7.25 -6.94
C CYS A 50 -22.31 6.66 -8.33
N GLY A 51 -21.68 5.55 -8.70
CA GLY A 51 -21.89 4.90 -9.99
C GLY A 51 -21.26 5.58 -11.20
N ILE A 52 -20.55 6.71 -11.03
CA ILE A 52 -19.85 7.37 -12.14
C ILE A 52 -18.78 6.43 -12.73
N LYS A 53 -18.77 6.29 -14.05
CA LYS A 53 -17.79 5.49 -14.81
C LYS A 53 -16.38 6.00 -14.56
N ASN A 54 -15.45 5.09 -14.28
CA ASN A 54 -14.05 5.41 -14.07
C ASN A 54 -13.34 5.65 -15.40
N GLU A 55 -12.83 6.86 -15.57
CA GLU A 55 -12.00 7.29 -16.70
C GLU A 55 -10.60 7.73 -16.21
N GLY A 56 -10.21 7.31 -14.99
CA GLY A 56 -8.93 7.63 -14.36
C GLY A 56 -9.05 8.50 -13.10
N GLN A 57 -10.25 9.00 -12.79
CA GLN A 57 -10.48 9.89 -11.64
C GLN A 57 -10.64 9.15 -10.31
N ILE A 58 -10.78 7.82 -10.29
CA ILE A 58 -10.91 7.06 -9.04
C ILE A 58 -9.53 6.80 -8.44
N ILE A 59 -9.22 7.53 -7.37
CA ILE A 59 -8.01 7.34 -6.57
C ILE A 59 -8.29 6.31 -5.46
N LYS A 60 -7.42 5.31 -5.33
CA LYS A 60 -7.49 4.27 -4.29
C LYS A 60 -6.48 4.61 -3.18
N ASN A 61 -6.95 5.24 -2.12
CA ASN A 61 -6.13 5.55 -0.95
C ASN A 61 -6.42 4.58 0.20
N GLY A 62 -5.37 4.15 0.89
CA GLY A 62 -5.45 3.35 2.11
C GLY A 62 -4.14 3.42 2.86
N SER A 63 -4.18 3.30 4.19
CA SER A 63 -2.99 3.23 5.02
C SER A 63 -3.12 2.12 6.05
N HIS A 64 -2.01 1.43 6.30
CA HIS A 64 -1.90 0.42 7.35
C HIS A 64 -0.64 0.73 8.16
N LYS A 65 -0.81 1.07 9.43
CA LYS A 65 0.30 1.41 10.33
C LYS A 65 0.63 0.22 11.20
N THR A 66 1.89 -0.18 11.22
CA THR A 66 2.40 -1.21 12.12
C THR A 66 3.70 -0.71 12.74
N LYS A 67 3.84 -0.87 14.06
CA LYS A 67 5.08 -0.59 14.78
C LYS A 67 5.75 -1.91 15.09
N VAL A 68 6.92 -2.14 14.49
CA VAL A 68 7.75 -3.31 14.77
C VAL A 68 9.03 -2.82 15.42
N GLN A 69 9.33 -3.32 16.62
CA GLN A 69 10.63 -3.15 17.23
C GLN A 69 11.46 -4.38 16.90
N LEU A 70 12.48 -4.21 16.06
CA LEU A 70 13.50 -5.24 15.87
C LEU A 70 14.39 -5.21 17.12
N LEU A 71 14.37 -6.31 17.88
CA LEU A 71 15.27 -6.54 19.02
C LEU A 71 16.68 -6.89 18.55
#